data_AF-A0A2E6QE97-F1
#
_entry.id   AF-A0A2E6QE97-F1
#
_cell.length_a   1.000
_cell.length_b   1.000
_cell.length_c   1.000
_cell.angle_alpha   90.00
_cell.angle_beta   90.00
_cell.angle_gamma   90.00
#
_symmetry.space_group_name_H-M   'P 1'
#
loop_
_entity.id
_entity.type
_entity.pdbx_description
1 polymer ?
#
loop_
_entity_poly.entity_id
_entity_poly.type
_entity_poly.pdbx_seq_one_letter_code
_entity_poly.pdbx_strand_id
1 'polypeptide(L)'
;MSSFLRSFVRWLLAGAALLAIVFTTVSVQRGTRTPESPLALPPLVIGDGGDRQVIHVDIASPDSIQTVRSLPVTADGSIIAWVQDNQRRLTPPFLMILAERLYGYDREAAAVWYHTGLIRGRYDASRCTDRSADPALEMLVALAPDIARYLRAHPVQWATAAEQAIDSTFAETELSSPWWICKHALAALRAGVRGEIPSDWMRPEEDWPELRALALADYGDDVRDVVVANPVTGATEGDSERLAPSEDVTDDQSTN
;
A
#
# COMPACT_ATOMS: atom_id res chain seq x y z
N MET A 1 78.31 33.81 34.76
CA MET A 1 78.51 33.17 33.44
C MET A 1 77.54 31.98 33.22
N SER A 2 76.22 32.13 33.38
CA SER A 2 75.29 31.00 33.13
C SER A 2 73.87 31.38 32.66
N SER A 3 73.56 32.65 32.45
CA SER A 3 72.21 33.09 32.03
C SER A 3 72.10 33.47 30.55
N PHE A 4 73.22 33.76 29.86
CA PHE A 4 73.17 34.24 28.47
C PHE A 4 73.03 33.14 27.41
N LEU A 5 73.35 31.88 27.73
CA LEU A 5 73.29 30.77 26.76
C LEU A 5 71.90 30.14 26.59
N ARG A 6 70.93 30.42 27.46
CA ARG A 6 69.59 29.79 27.40
C ARG A 6 68.57 30.53 26.52
N SER A 7 68.84 31.79 26.16
CA SER A 7 67.91 32.59 25.34
C SER A 7 68.12 32.42 23.82
N PHE A 8 69.28 31.91 23.38
CA PHE A 8 69.58 31.79 21.95
C PHE A 8 68.96 30.54 21.30
N VAL A 9 68.69 29.48 22.07
CA VAL A 9 68.09 28.23 21.53
C VAL A 9 66.58 28.37 21.30
N ARG A 10 65.90 29.31 21.96
CA ARG A 10 64.45 29.53 21.79
C ARG A 10 64.07 30.27 20.51
N TRP A 11 65.01 30.93 19.83
CA TRP A 11 64.73 31.72 18.62
C TRP A 11 64.98 30.99 17.29
N LEU A 12 65.50 29.74 17.32
CA LEU A 12 65.73 28.93 16.12
C LEU A 12 64.57 27.97 15.77
N LEU A 13 63.44 28.04 16.48
CA LEU A 13 62.20 27.33 16.15
C LEU A 13 61.08 28.31 15.73
N ALA A 14 61.44 29.45 15.15
CA ALA A 14 60.51 30.48 14.68
C ALA A 14 60.50 30.64 13.15
N GLY A 15 60.94 29.63 12.39
CA GLY A 15 61.09 29.76 10.95
C GLY A 15 60.87 28.46 10.20
N ALA A 16 59.61 28.13 9.91
CA ALA A 16 59.19 27.44 8.68
C ALA A 16 57.67 27.28 8.66
N ALA A 17 57.11 27.35 7.45
CA ALA A 17 55.75 26.95 7.07
C ALA A 17 54.63 27.98 7.31
N LEU A 18 54.76 29.13 6.66
CA LEU A 18 53.61 29.88 6.15
C LEU A 18 53.48 29.58 4.65
N LEU A 19 53.06 28.36 4.32
CA LEU A 19 52.58 28.01 2.99
C LEU A 19 51.06 28.21 3.01
N ALA A 20 50.62 29.41 2.65
CA ALA A 20 49.22 29.71 2.44
C ALA A 20 48.75 28.99 1.16
N ILE A 21 48.32 27.73 1.30
CA ILE A 21 47.60 27.04 0.24
C ILE A 21 46.18 27.61 0.25
N VAL A 22 45.91 28.52 -0.67
CA VAL A 22 44.54 28.93 -1.03
C VAL A 22 43.91 27.75 -1.77
N PHE A 23 43.39 26.77 -1.02
CA PHE A 23 42.42 25.83 -1.56
C PHE A 23 41.12 26.60 -1.77
N THR A 24 40.90 27.09 -2.99
CA THR A 24 39.54 27.35 -3.45
C THR A 24 38.82 26.01 -3.41
N THR A 25 38.09 25.75 -2.33
CA THR A 25 37.11 24.68 -2.28
C THR A 25 36.03 25.03 -3.28
N VAL A 26 36.21 24.60 -4.52
CA VAL A 26 35.08 24.38 -5.41
C VAL A 26 34.31 23.27 -4.72
N SER A 27 33.32 23.67 -3.91
CA SER A 27 32.26 22.78 -3.47
C SER A 27 31.52 22.38 -4.73
N VAL A 28 32.06 21.38 -5.42
CA VAL A 28 31.31 20.61 -6.40
C VAL A 28 30.20 19.99 -5.57
N GLN A 29 29.05 20.66 -5.51
CA GLN A 29 27.78 20.03 -5.23
C GLN A 29 27.59 19.02 -6.35
N ARG A 30 28.26 17.87 -6.25
CA ARG A 30 27.72 16.64 -6.79
C ARG A 30 26.44 16.47 -6.00
N GLY A 31 25.35 16.99 -6.56
CA GLY A 31 24.03 16.54 -6.20
C GLY A 31 24.08 15.04 -6.37
N THR A 32 24.30 14.33 -5.27
CA THR A 32 24.05 12.91 -5.17
C THR A 32 22.53 12.82 -5.31
N ARG A 33 22.05 12.84 -6.56
CA ARG A 33 20.77 12.21 -6.87
C ARG A 33 20.99 10.78 -6.44
N THR A 34 20.53 10.46 -5.24
CA THR A 34 20.34 9.08 -4.82
C THR A 34 19.62 8.43 -6.00
N PRO A 35 20.16 7.35 -6.60
CA PRO A 35 19.46 6.67 -7.68
C PRO A 35 18.03 6.44 -7.20
N GLU A 36 17.08 6.99 -7.94
CA GLU A 36 15.66 6.90 -7.63
C GLU A 36 15.37 5.42 -7.39
N SER A 37 14.98 5.07 -6.15
CA SER A 37 14.66 3.69 -5.84
C SER A 37 13.62 3.25 -6.86
N PRO A 38 13.77 2.11 -7.53
CA PRO A 38 12.78 1.61 -8.49
C PRO A 38 11.39 1.40 -7.85
N LEU A 39 11.30 1.51 -6.51
CA LEU A 39 10.08 1.47 -5.71
C LEU A 39 9.49 2.85 -5.37
N ALA A 40 10.13 3.95 -5.77
CA ALA A 40 9.60 5.29 -5.55
C ALA A 40 8.28 5.45 -6.31
N LEU A 41 7.23 5.83 -5.59
CA LEU A 41 5.93 6.12 -6.18
C LEU A 41 5.88 7.58 -6.68
N PRO A 42 5.21 7.83 -7.81
CA PRO A 42 4.84 9.20 -8.14
C PRO A 42 3.94 9.76 -7.03
N PRO A 43 4.04 11.06 -6.70
CA PRO A 43 3.16 11.65 -5.70
C PRO A 43 1.70 11.55 -6.14
N LEU A 44 0.79 11.38 -5.18
CA LEU A 44 -0.63 11.51 -5.40
C LEU A 44 -0.96 12.99 -5.53
N VAL A 45 -1.57 13.39 -6.64
CA VAL A 45 -1.95 14.78 -6.89
C VAL A 45 -3.47 14.88 -6.88
N ILE A 46 -4.01 15.70 -5.96
CA ILE A 46 -5.44 15.92 -5.78
C ILE A 46 -5.82 17.31 -6.29
N GLY A 47 -6.98 17.39 -6.97
CA GLY A 47 -7.57 18.63 -7.47
C GLY A 47 -7.12 19.01 -8.89
N ASP A 48 -7.86 19.92 -9.49
CA ASP A 48 -7.62 20.46 -10.83
C ASP A 48 -7.19 21.93 -10.75
N GLY A 49 -6.28 22.35 -11.63
CA GLY A 49 -5.90 23.76 -11.75
C GLY A 49 -4.94 24.29 -10.67
N GLY A 50 -5.27 25.45 -10.08
CA GLY A 50 -4.39 26.22 -9.18
C GLY A 50 -4.28 25.71 -7.74
N ASP A 51 -5.25 24.92 -7.28
CA ASP A 51 -5.35 24.43 -5.90
C ASP A 51 -4.92 22.96 -5.77
N ARG A 52 -3.85 22.57 -6.48
CA ARG A 52 -3.36 21.19 -6.47
C ARG A 52 -2.65 20.87 -5.16
N GLN A 53 -3.13 19.84 -4.48
CA GLN A 53 -2.45 19.26 -3.33
C GLN A 53 -1.56 18.10 -3.79
N VAL A 54 -0.28 18.12 -3.40
CA VAL A 54 0.69 17.05 -3.69
C VAL A 54 0.94 16.26 -2.42
N ILE A 55 0.67 14.97 -2.45
CA ILE A 55 0.81 14.05 -1.32
C ILE A 55 1.89 13.02 -1.65
N HIS A 56 2.96 13.03 -0.87
CA HIS A 56 4.00 12.01 -0.94
C HIS A 56 3.56 10.80 -0.12
N VAL A 57 3.30 9.68 -0.80
CA VAL A 57 2.85 8.44 -0.18
C VAL A 57 4.06 7.56 0.14
N ASP A 58 4.25 7.29 1.44
CA ASP A 58 5.15 6.25 1.91
C ASP A 58 4.33 4.98 2.19
N ILE A 59 4.49 3.96 1.33
CA ILE A 59 3.74 2.70 1.40
C ILE A 59 3.98 1.89 2.67
N ALA A 60 5.08 2.14 3.38
CA ALA A 60 5.39 1.48 4.64
C ALA A 60 4.77 2.21 5.85
N SER A 61 4.34 3.46 5.67
CA SER A 61 3.85 4.34 6.73
C SER A 61 2.33 4.20 6.94
N PRO A 62 1.88 3.84 8.16
CA PRO A 62 0.46 3.88 8.51
C PRO A 62 -0.16 5.28 8.34
N ASP A 63 0.63 6.34 8.54
CA ASP A 63 0.16 7.72 8.39
C ASP A 63 -0.21 8.04 6.95
N SER A 64 0.50 7.45 5.97
CA SER A 64 0.15 7.63 4.55
C SER A 64 -1.18 6.94 4.21
N ILE A 65 -1.42 5.73 4.74
CA ILE A 65 -2.71 5.03 4.59
C ILE A 65 -3.84 5.88 5.17
N GLN A 66 -3.67 6.38 6.40
CA GLN A 66 -4.68 7.22 7.04
C GLN A 66 -4.90 8.55 6.31
N THR A 67 -3.82 9.18 5.83
CA THR A 67 -3.88 10.41 5.04
C THR A 67 -4.73 10.21 3.79
N VAL A 68 -4.40 9.22 2.95
CA VAL A 68 -5.14 8.94 1.72
C VAL A 68 -6.60 8.53 2.01
N ARG A 69 -6.83 7.72 3.04
CA ARG A 69 -8.18 7.33 3.47
C ARG A 69 -9.02 8.54 3.91
N SER A 70 -8.42 9.53 4.55
CA SER A 70 -9.12 10.71 5.07
C SER A 70 -9.46 11.78 4.03
N LEU A 71 -8.95 11.64 2.79
CA LEU A 71 -9.24 12.59 1.73
C LEU A 71 -10.75 12.61 1.38
N PRO A 72 -11.31 13.77 1.01
CA PRO A 72 -12.73 13.91 0.72
C PRO A 72 -13.12 13.09 -0.52
N VAL A 73 -14.41 12.77 -0.66
CA VAL A 73 -14.96 12.05 -1.83
C VAL A 73 -14.70 12.75 -3.17
N THR A 74 -14.52 14.07 -3.15
CA THR A 74 -14.14 14.85 -4.34
C THR A 74 -12.74 14.49 -4.86
N ALA A 75 -11.93 13.77 -4.07
CA ALA A 75 -10.62 13.26 -4.45
C ALA A 75 -10.68 11.84 -5.04
N ASP A 76 -11.84 11.17 -5.05
CA ASP A 76 -11.96 9.74 -5.40
C ASP A 76 -11.40 9.45 -6.79
N GLY A 77 -11.72 10.27 -7.79
CA GLY A 77 -11.22 10.07 -9.16
C GLY A 77 -9.69 10.05 -9.23
N SER A 78 -9.02 10.98 -8.54
CA SER A 78 -7.56 11.03 -8.47
C SER A 78 -6.96 9.86 -7.69
N ILE A 79 -7.60 9.46 -6.58
CA ILE A 79 -7.14 8.33 -5.75
C ILE A 79 -7.29 7.02 -6.51
N ILE A 80 -8.45 6.78 -7.13
CA ILE A 80 -8.76 5.57 -7.90
C ILE A 80 -7.72 5.41 -9.02
N ALA A 81 -7.55 6.44 -9.86
CA ALA A 81 -6.59 6.41 -10.95
C ALA A 81 -5.17 6.17 -10.46
N TRP A 82 -4.74 6.89 -9.41
CA TRP A 82 -3.40 6.72 -8.87
C TRP A 82 -3.17 5.32 -8.27
N VAL A 83 -4.12 4.75 -7.52
CA VAL A 83 -3.95 3.39 -6.99
C VAL A 83 -3.90 2.36 -8.11
N GLN A 84 -4.75 2.48 -9.13
CA GLN A 84 -4.74 1.59 -10.30
C GLN A 84 -3.42 1.66 -11.08
N ASP A 85 -2.88 2.85 -11.32
CA ASP A 85 -1.60 3.03 -12.01
C ASP A 85 -0.40 2.50 -11.22
N ASN A 86 -0.55 2.35 -9.90
CA ASN A 86 0.53 2.00 -8.98
C ASN A 86 0.33 0.67 -8.26
N GLN A 87 -0.74 -0.07 -8.55
CA GLN A 87 -1.21 -1.22 -7.77
C GLN A 87 -0.17 -2.32 -7.53
N ARG A 88 0.80 -2.49 -8.44
CA ARG A 88 1.88 -3.49 -8.29
C ARG A 88 2.88 -3.15 -7.18
N ARG A 89 3.04 -1.87 -6.86
CA ARG A 89 4.00 -1.34 -5.89
C ARG A 89 3.35 -1.05 -4.53
N LEU A 90 2.02 -1.01 -4.50
CA LEU A 90 1.25 -0.67 -3.33
C LEU A 90 0.99 -1.90 -2.45
N THR A 91 0.95 -1.68 -1.15
CA THR A 91 0.59 -2.70 -0.18
C THR A 91 -0.93 -2.93 -0.17
N PRO A 92 -1.41 -4.11 0.27
CA PRO A 92 -2.83 -4.45 0.33
C PRO A 92 -3.76 -3.39 0.95
N PRO A 93 -3.39 -2.66 2.02
CA PRO A 93 -4.21 -1.56 2.54
C PRO A 93 -4.67 -0.52 1.49
N PHE A 94 -3.83 -0.20 0.50
CA PHE A 94 -4.22 0.73 -0.56
C PHE A 94 -5.21 0.12 -1.56
N LEU A 95 -5.17 -1.20 -1.77
CA LEU A 95 -6.17 -1.91 -2.58
C LEU A 95 -7.52 -1.96 -1.87
N MET A 96 -7.52 -2.08 -0.54
CA MET A 96 -8.75 -1.95 0.26
C MET A 96 -9.33 -0.53 0.16
N ILE A 97 -8.47 0.50 0.21
CA ILE A 97 -8.91 1.89 -0.03
C ILE A 97 -9.52 2.02 -1.44
N LEU A 98 -8.87 1.47 -2.47
CA LEU A 98 -9.40 1.48 -3.84
C LEU A 98 -10.78 0.82 -3.91
N ALA A 99 -10.95 -0.35 -3.29
CA ALA A 99 -12.23 -1.05 -3.25
C ALA A 99 -13.32 -0.20 -2.58
N GLU A 100 -13.02 0.42 -1.44
CA GLU A 100 -13.98 1.30 -0.75
C GLU A 100 -14.35 2.52 -1.59
N ARG A 101 -13.38 3.15 -2.26
CA ARG A 101 -13.66 4.31 -3.14
C ARG A 101 -14.47 3.91 -4.36
N LEU A 102 -14.19 2.76 -4.96
CA LEU A 102 -14.93 2.27 -6.13
C LEU A 102 -16.37 1.91 -5.81
N TYR A 103 -16.71 1.55 -4.58
CA TYR A 103 -18.04 1.05 -4.22
C TYR A 103 -19.20 1.98 -4.64
N GLY A 104 -18.99 3.30 -4.63
CA GLY A 104 -19.98 4.28 -5.06
C GLY A 104 -20.13 4.43 -6.58
N TYR A 105 -19.18 3.95 -7.37
CA TYR A 105 -19.08 4.17 -8.82
C TYR A 105 -19.20 2.87 -9.63
N ASP A 106 -18.53 1.82 -9.17
CA ASP A 106 -18.49 0.49 -9.80
C ASP A 106 -18.34 -0.58 -8.71
N ARG A 107 -19.48 -1.17 -8.33
CA ARG A 107 -19.54 -2.17 -7.26
C ARG A 107 -18.89 -3.50 -7.63
N GLU A 108 -18.92 -3.86 -8.90
CA GLU A 108 -18.32 -5.11 -9.37
C GLU A 108 -16.80 -4.99 -9.30
N ALA A 109 -16.24 -3.92 -9.86
CA ALA A 109 -14.81 -3.65 -9.76
C ALA A 109 -14.37 -3.49 -8.29
N ALA A 110 -15.16 -2.80 -7.45
CA ALA A 110 -14.89 -2.67 -6.02
C ALA A 110 -14.78 -4.03 -5.33
N ALA A 111 -15.70 -4.96 -5.64
CA ALA A 111 -15.67 -6.31 -5.09
C ALA A 111 -14.39 -7.06 -5.50
N VAL A 112 -14.02 -7.02 -6.78
CA VAL A 112 -12.78 -7.66 -7.26
C VAL A 112 -11.56 -7.10 -6.52
N TRP A 113 -11.43 -5.78 -6.43
CA TRP A 113 -10.31 -5.14 -5.72
C TRP A 113 -10.28 -5.44 -4.22
N TYR A 114 -11.45 -5.58 -3.59
CA TYR A 114 -11.56 -6.00 -2.19
C TYR A 114 -10.94 -7.40 -2.01
N HIS A 115 -11.32 -8.35 -2.86
CA HIS A 115 -10.77 -9.70 -2.84
C HIS A 115 -9.28 -9.74 -3.20
N THR A 116 -8.83 -8.97 -4.20
CA THR A 116 -7.41 -8.83 -4.53
C THR A 116 -6.59 -8.35 -3.34
N GLY A 117 -7.08 -7.36 -2.59
CA GLY A 117 -6.45 -6.89 -1.36
C GLY A 117 -6.33 -7.98 -0.29
N LEU A 118 -7.39 -8.77 -0.08
CA LEU A 118 -7.37 -9.88 0.89
C LEU A 118 -6.40 -10.99 0.48
N ILE A 119 -6.39 -11.39 -0.79
CA ILE A 119 -5.48 -12.42 -1.32
C ILE A 119 -4.02 -11.99 -1.16
N ARG A 120 -3.68 -10.76 -1.58
CA ARG A 120 -2.32 -10.23 -1.41
C ARG A 120 -1.96 -10.06 0.06
N GLY A 121 -2.92 -9.67 0.91
CA GLY A 121 -2.72 -9.63 2.36
C GLY A 121 -2.29 -10.97 2.92
N ARG A 122 -3.00 -12.05 2.58
CA ARG A 122 -2.67 -13.42 3.02
C ARG A 122 -1.33 -13.89 2.49
N TYR A 123 -1.03 -13.58 1.24
CA TYR A 123 0.29 -13.85 0.66
C TYR A 123 1.40 -13.12 1.42
N ASP A 124 1.20 -11.86 1.78
CA ASP A 124 2.18 -11.09 2.54
C ASP A 124 2.38 -11.64 3.95
N ALA A 125 1.30 -12.05 4.61
CA ALA A 125 1.36 -12.72 5.91
C ALA A 125 2.09 -14.07 5.82
N SER A 126 1.91 -14.83 4.74
CA SER A 126 2.57 -16.12 4.54
C SER A 126 4.07 -15.99 4.31
N ARG A 127 4.53 -14.82 3.81
CA ARG A 127 5.95 -14.48 3.71
C ARG A 127 6.60 -14.13 5.05
N CYS A 128 5.84 -13.86 6.11
CA CYS A 128 6.40 -13.61 7.43
C CYS A 128 6.89 -14.91 8.11
N THR A 129 8.02 -14.87 8.79
CA THR A 129 8.53 -16.00 9.59
C THR A 129 7.71 -16.21 10.87
N ASP A 130 7.22 -15.11 11.46
CA ASP A 130 6.43 -15.12 12.70
C ASP A 130 4.93 -14.97 12.39
N ARG A 131 4.18 -16.07 12.58
CA ARG A 131 2.73 -16.16 12.31
C ARG A 131 1.87 -15.35 13.26
N SER A 132 2.41 -14.77 14.32
CA SER A 132 1.66 -13.83 15.16
C SER A 132 1.26 -12.53 14.44
N ALA A 133 1.73 -12.31 13.19
CA ALA A 133 1.24 -11.25 12.32
C ALA A 133 -0.15 -11.51 11.73
N ASP A 134 -0.61 -12.77 11.64
CA ASP A 134 -1.87 -13.14 10.95
C ASP A 134 -3.09 -12.33 11.40
N PRO A 135 -3.32 -12.04 12.71
CA PRO A 135 -4.46 -11.24 13.15
C PRO A 135 -4.49 -9.82 12.57
N ALA A 136 -3.38 -9.29 12.07
CA ALA A 136 -3.35 -7.98 11.41
C ALA A 136 -4.11 -7.97 10.07
N LEU A 137 -4.41 -9.14 9.49
CA LEU A 137 -5.25 -9.24 8.29
C LEU A 137 -6.67 -8.68 8.52
N GLU A 138 -7.20 -8.76 9.75
CA GLU A 138 -8.50 -8.19 10.09
C GLU A 138 -8.54 -6.66 9.90
N MET A 139 -7.38 -6.00 9.96
CA MET A 139 -7.29 -4.56 9.70
C MET A 139 -7.66 -4.22 8.25
N LEU A 140 -7.44 -5.13 7.29
CA LEU A 140 -7.78 -4.91 5.88
C LEU A 140 -9.29 -4.77 5.70
N VAL A 141 -10.07 -5.65 6.33
CA VAL A 141 -11.54 -5.60 6.28
C VAL A 141 -12.07 -4.28 6.84
N ALA A 142 -11.43 -3.75 7.90
CA ALA A 142 -11.81 -2.47 8.51
C ALA A 142 -11.51 -1.24 7.66
N LEU A 143 -10.70 -1.36 6.60
CA LEU A 143 -10.40 -0.28 5.66
C LEU A 143 -11.47 -0.12 4.57
N ALA A 144 -12.26 -1.15 4.30
CA ALA A 144 -13.28 -1.16 3.27
C ALA A 144 -14.65 -1.65 3.80
N PRO A 145 -15.20 -0.98 4.84
CA PRO A 145 -16.37 -1.46 5.57
C PRO A 145 -17.65 -1.53 4.73
N ASP A 146 -17.84 -0.64 3.75
CA ASP A 146 -19.09 -0.60 3.00
C ASP A 146 -19.18 -1.71 1.96
N ILE A 147 -18.10 -1.95 1.21
CA ILE A 147 -18.02 -3.10 0.31
C ILE A 147 -18.03 -4.42 1.09
N ALA A 148 -17.36 -4.50 2.25
CA ALA A 148 -17.40 -5.70 3.10
C ALA A 148 -18.81 -6.00 3.63
N ARG A 149 -19.60 -4.97 3.97
CA ARG A 149 -21.00 -5.14 4.37
C ARG A 149 -21.87 -5.56 3.19
N TYR A 150 -21.66 -4.95 2.02
CA TYR A 150 -22.35 -5.33 0.79
C TYR A 150 -22.13 -6.81 0.46
N LEU A 151 -20.88 -7.25 0.36
CA LEU A 151 -20.59 -8.61 -0.08
C LEU A 151 -21.09 -9.69 0.90
N ARG A 152 -21.07 -9.42 2.21
CA ARG A 152 -21.69 -10.33 3.20
C ARG A 152 -23.18 -10.53 2.99
N ALA A 153 -23.89 -9.53 2.47
CA ALA A 153 -25.31 -9.63 2.15
C ALA A 153 -25.57 -10.21 0.74
N HIS A 154 -24.52 -10.41 -0.06
CA HIS A 154 -24.58 -10.74 -1.48
C HIS A 154 -23.60 -11.89 -1.79
N PRO A 155 -23.83 -13.11 -1.26
CA PRO A 155 -22.86 -14.21 -1.32
C PRO A 155 -22.53 -14.65 -2.75
N VAL A 156 -23.46 -14.50 -3.70
CA VAL A 156 -23.19 -14.78 -5.12
C VAL A 156 -22.18 -13.78 -5.68
N GLN A 157 -22.40 -12.48 -5.47
CA GLN A 157 -21.48 -11.43 -5.92
C GLN A 157 -20.11 -11.55 -5.24
N TRP A 158 -20.09 -11.93 -3.96
CA TRP A 158 -18.85 -12.23 -3.24
C TRP A 158 -18.10 -13.39 -3.90
N ALA A 159 -18.76 -14.51 -4.19
CA ALA A 159 -18.12 -15.65 -4.82
C ALA A 159 -17.60 -15.32 -6.23
N THR A 160 -18.43 -14.69 -7.06
CA THR A 160 -18.05 -14.29 -8.43
C THR A 160 -16.87 -13.32 -8.43
N ALA A 161 -16.87 -12.30 -7.58
CA ALA A 161 -15.76 -11.36 -7.51
C ALA A 161 -14.49 -12.00 -6.95
N ALA A 162 -14.61 -12.95 -6.02
CA ALA A 162 -13.48 -13.69 -5.48
C ALA A 162 -12.82 -14.58 -6.55
N GLU A 163 -13.61 -15.28 -7.38
CA GLU A 163 -13.11 -16.07 -8.50
C GLU A 163 -12.34 -15.20 -9.50
N GLN A 164 -12.92 -14.07 -9.92
CA GLN A 164 -12.25 -13.11 -10.79
C GLN A 164 -10.94 -12.58 -10.17
N ALA A 165 -10.94 -12.33 -8.86
CA ALA A 165 -9.74 -11.91 -8.16
C ALA A 165 -8.68 -13.02 -8.10
N ILE A 166 -9.04 -14.29 -7.88
CA ILE A 166 -8.11 -15.42 -7.90
C ILE A 166 -7.43 -15.54 -9.26
N ASP A 167 -8.20 -15.42 -10.35
CA ASP A 167 -7.69 -15.56 -11.72
C ASP A 167 -6.74 -14.42 -12.14
N SER A 168 -6.97 -13.22 -11.61
CA SER A 168 -6.22 -12.01 -11.99
C SER A 168 -5.12 -11.62 -11.00
N THR A 169 -5.23 -12.03 -9.73
CA THR A 169 -4.25 -11.66 -8.70
C THR A 169 -2.93 -12.37 -8.99
N PHE A 170 -1.88 -11.56 -9.16
CA PHE A 170 -0.52 -11.97 -9.56
C PHE A 170 -0.30 -12.28 -11.06
N ALA A 171 -1.21 -11.90 -11.95
CA ALA A 171 -0.92 -11.88 -13.40
C ALA A 171 0.34 -11.05 -13.73
N GLU A 172 0.66 -10.07 -12.88
CA GLU A 172 1.87 -9.27 -12.94
C GLU A 172 2.75 -9.51 -11.69
N THR A 173 4.07 -9.33 -11.81
CA THR A 173 4.98 -9.41 -10.67
C THR A 173 4.66 -8.31 -9.66
N GLU A 174 4.31 -8.70 -8.44
CA GLU A 174 4.16 -7.80 -7.31
C GLU A 174 5.52 -7.31 -6.81
N LEU A 175 5.60 -6.02 -6.48
CA LEU A 175 6.81 -5.34 -6.04
C LEU A 175 6.69 -4.80 -4.59
N SER A 176 5.56 -5.09 -3.92
CA SER A 176 5.29 -4.63 -2.56
C SER A 176 6.08 -5.47 -1.54
N SER A 177 6.61 -4.79 -0.52
CA SER A 177 7.30 -5.45 0.60
C SER A 177 6.29 -5.97 1.62
N PRO A 178 6.40 -7.21 2.14
CA PRO A 178 5.51 -7.73 3.18
C PRO A 178 5.79 -7.12 4.56
N TRP A 179 6.77 -6.22 4.68
CA TRP A 179 7.10 -5.54 5.94
C TRP A 179 5.88 -4.86 6.59
N TRP A 180 4.93 -4.37 5.78
CA TRP A 180 3.74 -3.71 6.29
C TRP A 180 2.94 -4.60 7.26
N ILE A 181 2.90 -5.92 7.03
CA ILE A 181 2.22 -6.88 7.89
C ILE A 181 3.18 -7.56 8.87
N CYS A 182 4.40 -7.91 8.43
CA CYS A 182 5.35 -8.60 9.31
C CYS A 182 5.79 -7.73 10.50
N LYS A 183 5.73 -6.40 10.40
CA LYS A 183 5.99 -5.49 11.53
C LYS A 183 4.97 -5.60 12.67
N HIS A 184 3.81 -6.21 12.43
CA HIS A 184 2.81 -6.49 13.45
C HIS A 184 3.08 -7.81 14.22
N ALA A 185 4.05 -8.61 13.78
CA ALA A 185 4.44 -9.82 14.48
C ALA A 185 5.06 -9.51 15.85
N LEU A 186 4.88 -10.41 16.83
CA LEU A 186 5.37 -10.26 18.19
C LEU A 186 6.90 -10.11 18.24
N ALA A 187 7.65 -10.82 17.40
CA ALA A 187 9.09 -10.66 17.28
C ALA A 187 9.47 -9.24 16.81
N ALA A 188 8.78 -8.72 15.79
CA ALA A 188 9.01 -7.38 15.27
C ALA A 188 8.64 -6.29 16.28
N LEU A 189 7.51 -6.43 16.98
CA LEU A 189 7.11 -5.52 18.05
C LEU A 189 8.15 -5.48 19.20
N ARG A 190 8.64 -6.65 19.63
CA ARG A 190 9.70 -6.74 20.67
C ARG A 190 11.01 -6.10 20.21
N ALA A 191 11.39 -6.28 18.95
CA ALA A 191 12.57 -5.64 18.37
C ALA A 191 12.39 -4.12 18.29
N GLY A 192 11.22 -3.64 17.86
CA GLY A 192 10.90 -2.21 17.79
C GLY A 192 11.01 -1.49 19.14
N VAL A 193 10.62 -2.13 20.24
CA VAL A 193 10.82 -1.61 21.62
C VAL A 193 12.30 -1.37 21.95
N ARG A 194 13.21 -2.13 21.33
CA ARG A 194 14.67 -1.96 21.46
C ARG A 194 15.28 -1.05 20.38
N GLY A 195 14.47 -0.52 19.46
CA GLY A 195 14.97 0.24 18.31
C GLY A 195 15.63 -0.64 17.24
N GLU A 196 15.26 -1.91 17.16
CA GLU A 196 15.81 -2.91 16.25
C GLU A 196 14.79 -3.35 15.20
N ILE A 197 15.27 -3.88 14.07
CA ILE A 197 14.49 -4.64 13.10
C ILE A 197 15.01 -6.08 13.17
N PRO A 198 14.16 -7.11 13.33
CA PRO A 198 14.63 -8.50 13.31
C PRO A 198 15.35 -8.78 11.98
N SER A 199 16.39 -9.61 11.95
CA SER A 199 17.04 -10.00 10.69
C SER A 199 16.24 -11.05 9.91
N ASP A 200 15.52 -11.91 10.62
CA ASP A 200 14.90 -13.13 10.07
C ASP A 200 13.36 -13.03 10.05
N TRP A 201 12.84 -11.83 9.74
CA TRP A 201 11.40 -11.54 9.79
C TRP A 201 10.62 -12.07 8.58
N MET A 202 11.32 -12.44 7.51
CA MET A 202 10.76 -12.88 6.23
C MET A 202 11.34 -14.23 5.83
N ARG A 203 10.49 -15.07 5.24
CA ARG A 203 10.90 -16.34 4.63
C ARG A 203 11.78 -16.10 3.39
N PRO A 204 12.70 -17.03 3.07
CA PRO A 204 13.52 -16.95 1.86
C PRO A 204 12.68 -16.74 0.60
N GLU A 205 13.22 -15.97 -0.36
CA GLU A 205 12.53 -15.67 -1.62
C GLU A 205 12.24 -16.91 -2.47
N GLU A 206 13.05 -17.97 -2.33
CA GLU A 206 12.82 -19.25 -3.01
C GLU A 206 11.49 -19.93 -2.63
N ASP A 207 10.94 -19.65 -1.43
CA ASP A 207 9.67 -20.20 -0.97
C ASP A 207 8.46 -19.46 -1.54
N TRP A 208 8.65 -18.24 -2.06
CA TRP A 208 7.56 -17.32 -2.40
C TRP A 208 6.60 -17.82 -3.50
N PRO A 209 7.04 -18.55 -4.54
CA PRO A 209 6.12 -19.12 -5.52
C PRO A 209 5.14 -20.12 -4.89
N GLU A 210 5.62 -20.98 -3.99
CA GLU A 210 4.77 -21.94 -3.29
C GLU A 210 3.80 -21.24 -2.33
N LEU A 211 4.30 -20.27 -1.56
CA LEU A 211 3.47 -19.46 -0.65
C LEU A 211 2.36 -18.70 -1.39
N ARG A 212 2.62 -18.26 -2.62
CA ARG A 212 1.62 -17.63 -3.50
C ARG A 212 0.54 -18.61 -3.92
N ALA A 213 0.94 -19.80 -4.39
CA ALA A 213 0.01 -20.84 -4.79
C ALA A 213 -0.89 -21.26 -3.61
N LEU A 214 -0.30 -21.39 -2.41
CA LEU A 214 -1.02 -21.67 -1.18
C LEU A 214 -2.02 -20.55 -0.83
N ALA A 215 -1.60 -19.28 -0.91
CA ALA A 215 -2.49 -18.15 -0.63
C ALA A 215 -3.72 -18.12 -1.55
N LEU A 216 -3.56 -18.48 -2.82
CA LEU A 216 -4.68 -18.59 -3.78
C LEU A 216 -5.57 -19.80 -3.47
N ALA A 217 -4.97 -20.96 -3.20
CA ALA A 217 -5.71 -22.18 -2.88
C ALA A 217 -6.54 -22.03 -1.60
N ASP A 218 -5.91 -21.57 -0.50
CA ASP A 218 -6.58 -21.32 0.78
C ASP A 218 -7.72 -20.30 0.62
N TYR A 219 -7.53 -19.27 -0.23
CA TYR A 219 -8.60 -18.31 -0.52
C TYR A 219 -9.76 -18.94 -1.28
N GLY A 220 -9.46 -19.78 -2.29
CA GLY A 220 -10.47 -20.53 -3.03
C GLY A 220 -11.27 -21.49 -2.15
N ASP A 221 -10.63 -22.10 -1.15
CA ASP A 221 -11.28 -22.97 -0.17
C ASP A 221 -12.30 -22.19 0.67
N ASP A 222 -11.90 -21.04 1.22
CA ASP A 222 -12.81 -20.14 1.93
C ASP A 222 -13.98 -19.67 1.06
N VAL A 223 -13.72 -19.45 -0.24
CA VAL A 223 -14.77 -19.07 -1.20
C VAL A 223 -15.82 -20.15 -1.34
N ARG A 224 -15.39 -21.39 -1.50
CA ARG A 224 -16.29 -22.54 -1.59
C ARG A 224 -17.10 -22.73 -0.31
N ASP A 225 -16.49 -22.55 0.86
CA ASP A 225 -17.17 -22.71 2.15
C ASP A 225 -18.29 -21.68 2.35
N VAL A 226 -18.08 -20.42 1.96
CA VAL A 226 -19.13 -19.40 2.03
C VAL A 226 -20.29 -19.71 1.08
N VAL A 227 -20.01 -20.20 -0.13
CA VAL A 227 -21.05 -20.61 -1.09
C VAL A 227 -21.85 -21.80 -0.56
N VAL A 228 -21.18 -22.81 0.01
CA VAL A 228 -21.83 -23.99 0.60
C VAL A 228 -22.67 -23.62 1.82
N ALA A 229 -22.19 -22.71 2.67
CA ALA A 229 -22.91 -22.26 3.86
C ALA A 229 -24.12 -21.38 3.54
N ASN A 230 -24.15 -20.73 2.37
CA ASN A 230 -25.22 -19.85 1.92
C ASN A 230 -25.81 -20.33 0.59
N PRO A 231 -26.44 -21.52 0.56
CA PRO A 231 -27.09 -21.98 -0.66
C PRO A 231 -28.12 -20.93 -1.07
N VAL A 232 -28.11 -20.54 -2.34
CA VAL A 232 -29.07 -19.57 -2.89
C VAL A 232 -30.46 -20.18 -2.81
N THR A 233 -31.16 -20.01 -1.69
CA THR A 233 -32.46 -20.65 -1.42
C THR A 233 -33.63 -19.99 -2.16
N GLY A 234 -33.39 -19.13 -3.16
CA GLY A 234 -34.45 -18.26 -3.65
C GLY A 234 -34.22 -17.56 -4.98
N ALA A 235 -33.33 -18.04 -5.86
CA ALA A 235 -33.43 -17.67 -7.27
C ALA A 235 -34.64 -18.40 -7.88
N THR A 236 -35.85 -18.08 -7.43
CA THR A 236 -37.05 -18.36 -8.20
C THR A 236 -36.94 -17.53 -9.47
N GLU A 237 -37.07 -18.20 -10.61
CA GLU A 237 -36.95 -17.72 -12.00
C GLU A 237 -37.78 -16.45 -12.36
N GLY A 238 -38.48 -15.83 -11.40
CA GLY A 238 -39.40 -14.70 -11.61
C GLY A 238 -38.87 -13.30 -11.24
N ASP A 239 -37.71 -13.15 -10.61
CA ASP A 239 -37.21 -11.82 -10.19
C ASP A 239 -36.31 -11.11 -11.22
N SER A 240 -36.02 -11.74 -12.37
CA SER A 240 -35.27 -11.10 -13.46
C SER A 240 -36.07 -10.06 -14.25
N GLU A 241 -37.38 -9.93 -14.01
CA GLU A 241 -38.27 -9.05 -14.81
C GLU A 241 -38.46 -7.64 -14.22
N ARG A 242 -37.89 -7.34 -13.03
CA ARG A 242 -38.14 -6.06 -12.32
C ARG A 242 -37.00 -5.04 -12.32
N LEU A 243 -35.95 -5.26 -13.10
CA LEU A 243 -34.85 -4.30 -13.32
C LEU A 243 -34.89 -3.68 -14.72
N ALA A 244 -36.07 -3.52 -15.30
CA ALA A 244 -36.21 -2.53 -16.37
C ALA A 244 -36.02 -1.13 -15.75
N PRO A 245 -35.19 -0.24 -16.35
CA PRO A 245 -35.16 1.15 -15.94
C PRO A 245 -36.58 1.69 -16.07
N SER A 246 -37.08 2.38 -15.03
CA SER A 246 -38.30 3.15 -15.13
C SER A 246 -38.07 4.24 -16.17
N GLU A 247 -38.40 3.93 -17.42
CA GLU A 247 -38.62 4.96 -18.42
C GLU A 247 -39.78 5.83 -17.93
N ASP A 248 -39.59 7.13 -18.14
CA ASP A 248 -40.60 8.18 -18.20
C ASP A 248 -40.94 8.91 -16.89
N VAL A 249 -40.52 10.18 -16.83
CA VAL A 249 -41.46 11.31 -16.92
C VAL A 249 -40.73 12.47 -17.59
N THR A 250 -40.98 12.67 -18.88
CA THR A 250 -40.79 13.98 -19.51
C THR A 250 -41.95 14.89 -19.10
N ASP A 251 -41.70 15.82 -18.17
CA ASP A 251 -42.65 16.88 -17.84
C ASP A 251 -42.65 17.94 -18.96
N ASP A 252 -43.55 17.77 -19.92
CA ASP A 252 -43.93 18.80 -20.89
C ASP A 252 -44.84 19.82 -20.19
N GLN A 253 -44.24 20.92 -19.69
CA GLN A 253 -44.99 22.10 -19.27
C GLN A 253 -44.97 23.16 -20.38
N SER A 254 -45.92 23.01 -21.31
CA SER A 254 -46.42 24.06 -22.17
C SER A 254 -47.85 24.40 -21.75
N THR A 255 -48.07 25.58 -21.15
CA THR A 255 -49.19 26.53 -21.45
C THR A 255 -49.23 27.71 -20.48
N ASN A 256 -48.70 28.87 -20.91
CA ASN A 256 -49.37 30.19 -21.06
C ASN A 256 -48.35 31.34 -21.08
#